data_AF-A0A0V0VPN5-F1
#
_entry.id   AF-A0A0V0VPN5-F1
#
_cell.length_a   1.000
_cell.length_b   1.000
_cell.length_c   1.000
_cell.angle_alpha   90.00
_cell.angle_beta   90.00
_cell.angle_gamma   90.00
#
_symmetry.space_group_name_H-M   'P 1'
#
loop_
_entity.id
_entity.type
_entity.pdbx_description
1 polymer ?
#
loop_
_entity_poly.entity_id
_entity_poly.type
_entity_poly.pdbx_seq_one_letter_code
_entity_poly.pdbx_strand_id
1 'polypeptide(L)'
;MLAPSLLQFAAGDGSSIQKFITPKDHQNAELARTPFNFAIVKLDRPIKVSQFNKPVCLPTDPSDFISAQPCFVPRIHYNILTSYGSAYIMILQSFSYCRRHNKRMHPGRHFCAKFLMPFTHANNDMTADMLLEGAPLLCIKDSLIYQFGIFDWIKISNYHDMNYPVVFFSATFNITPIIGEVTKENFTIPHFDIKDMIGLYDIYI
;
A
#
# COMPACT_ATOMS: atom_id res chain seq x y z
N MET A 1 15.57 -16.06 20.13
CA MET A 1 14.19 -16.20 20.65
C MET A 1 13.37 -15.10 20.01
N LEU A 2 12.62 -15.42 18.96
CA LEU A 2 11.83 -14.45 18.19
C LEU A 2 10.45 -14.36 18.85
N ALA A 3 10.05 -13.15 19.23
CA ALA A 3 8.82 -12.89 19.95
C ALA A 3 7.60 -13.27 19.09
N PRO A 4 6.74 -14.19 19.56
CA PRO A 4 5.43 -14.43 19.00
C PRO A 4 4.51 -13.34 19.53
N SER A 5 4.43 -12.20 18.85
CA SER A 5 3.48 -11.16 19.23
C SER A 5 2.84 -10.54 18.01
N LEU A 6 1.53 -10.84 17.90
CA LEU A 6 0.49 -10.03 17.28
C LEU A 6 0.38 -10.06 15.74
N LEU A 7 -0.08 -11.20 15.22
CA LEU A 7 -0.95 -11.25 14.03
C LEU A 7 -2.34 -11.72 14.47
N GLN A 8 -3.01 -10.97 15.34
CA GLN A 8 -4.48 -11.02 15.44
C GLN A 8 -5.03 -9.80 14.71
N PHE A 9 -5.08 -9.93 13.38
CA PHE A 9 -5.82 -8.99 12.53
C PHE A 9 -7.29 -9.39 12.60
N ALA A 10 -7.95 -9.03 13.70
CA ALA A 10 -9.40 -8.89 13.67
C ALA A 10 -9.68 -7.63 12.87
N ALA A 11 -10.33 -7.76 11.72
CA ALA A 11 -11.02 -6.62 11.15
C ALA A 11 -11.98 -6.12 12.24
N GLY A 12 -12.10 -4.80 12.44
CA GLY A 12 -12.77 -4.20 13.60
C GLY A 12 -14.25 -4.56 13.83
N ASP A 13 -14.82 -5.44 13.00
CA ASP A 13 -16.16 -6.03 13.09
C ASP A 13 -16.18 -7.47 13.63
N GLY A 14 -15.04 -8.03 14.03
CA GLY A 14 -14.92 -9.42 14.49
C GLY A 14 -14.81 -10.46 13.36
N SER A 15 -14.68 -10.03 12.10
CA SER A 15 -14.39 -10.92 10.98
C SER A 15 -12.98 -11.48 11.12
N SER A 16 -12.84 -12.78 10.87
CA SER A 16 -11.55 -13.47 10.91
C SER A 16 -10.96 -13.56 9.50
N ILE A 17 -9.64 -13.70 9.42
CA ILE A 17 -8.99 -13.93 8.13
C ILE A 17 -9.18 -15.40 7.74
N GLN A 18 -9.83 -15.64 6.60
CA GLN A 18 -9.95 -16.98 6.02
C GLN A 18 -8.68 -17.37 5.27
N LYS A 19 -8.12 -16.43 4.51
CA LYS A 19 -6.97 -16.70 3.64
C LYS A 19 -6.17 -15.43 3.36
N PHE A 20 -4.86 -15.58 3.18
CA PHE A 20 -3.99 -14.56 2.59
C PHE A 20 -3.38 -15.07 1.30
N ILE A 21 -3.14 -14.16 0.35
CA ILE A 21 -2.50 -14.43 -0.94
C ILE A 21 -1.37 -13.42 -1.10
N THR A 22 -0.15 -13.94 -1.29
CA THR A 22 1.05 -13.12 -1.54
C THR A 22 1.73 -13.56 -2.83
N PRO A 23 2.64 -12.73 -3.38
CA PRO A 23 3.64 -13.23 -4.32
C PRO A 23 4.39 -14.42 -3.71
N LYS A 24 4.67 -15.43 -4.53
CA LYS A 24 5.45 -16.62 -4.12
C LYS A 24 6.89 -16.26 -3.74
N ASP A 25 7.54 -15.46 -4.57
CA ASP A 25 8.91 -14.98 -4.38
C ASP A 25 9.15 -13.71 -5.22
N HIS A 26 10.31 -13.08 -5.01
CA HIS A 26 10.72 -11.90 -5.77
C HIS A 26 10.77 -12.16 -7.27
N GLN A 27 11.16 -13.35 -7.72
CA GLN A 27 11.28 -13.67 -9.14
C GLN A 27 9.89 -13.68 -9.82
N ASN A 28 8.89 -14.26 -9.15
CA ASN A 28 7.51 -14.26 -9.62
C ASN A 28 6.92 -12.85 -9.66
N ALA A 29 7.16 -12.03 -8.64
CA ALA A 29 6.74 -10.62 -8.65
C ALA A 29 7.40 -9.83 -9.78
N GLU A 30 8.71 -10.04 -10.01
CA GLU A 30 9.46 -9.42 -11.10
C GLU A 30 8.87 -9.78 -12.47
N LEU A 31 8.63 -11.07 -12.71
CA LEU A 31 8.08 -11.54 -13.97
C LEU A 31 6.63 -11.08 -14.18
N ALA A 32 5.81 -11.06 -13.11
CA ALA A 32 4.44 -10.54 -13.14
C ALA A 32 4.39 -9.00 -13.15
N ARG A 33 5.54 -8.32 -13.13
CA ARG A 33 5.68 -6.86 -13.09
C ARG A 33 4.92 -6.19 -11.92
N THR A 34 4.75 -6.90 -10.81
CA THR A 34 4.08 -6.40 -9.61
C THR A 34 5.09 -6.05 -8.51
N PRO A 35 4.75 -5.18 -7.54
CA PRO A 35 5.57 -5.05 -6.34
C PRO A 35 5.59 -6.38 -5.58
N PHE A 36 6.67 -6.65 -4.83
CA PHE A 36 6.75 -7.85 -3.99
C PHE A 36 6.04 -7.67 -2.63
N ASN A 37 6.07 -6.46 -2.09
CA ASN A 37 5.59 -6.16 -0.74
C ASN A 37 4.09 -5.83 -0.76
N PHE A 38 3.24 -6.85 -0.94
CA PHE A 38 1.79 -6.76 -0.75
C PHE A 38 1.17 -8.11 -0.37
N ALA A 39 -0.04 -8.07 0.18
CA ALA A 39 -0.88 -9.24 0.40
C ALA A 39 -2.34 -8.91 0.09
N ILE A 40 -3.09 -9.90 -0.41
CA ILE A 40 -4.54 -9.85 -0.55
C ILE A 40 -5.13 -10.76 0.53
N VAL A 41 -6.05 -10.22 1.33
CA VAL A 41 -6.65 -10.94 2.46
C VAL A 41 -8.12 -11.19 2.18
N LYS A 42 -8.53 -12.47 2.24
CA LYS A 42 -9.92 -12.90 2.21
C LYS A 42 -10.42 -13.06 3.64
N LEU A 43 -11.49 -12.36 3.96
CA LEU A 43 -12.19 -12.47 5.23
C LEU A 43 -13.10 -13.70 5.21
N ASP A 44 -13.34 -14.30 6.37
CA ASP A 44 -14.25 -15.43 6.57
C ASP A 44 -15.71 -15.06 6.28
N ARG A 45 -16.03 -13.78 6.42
CA ARG A 45 -17.34 -13.21 6.16
C ARG A 45 -17.21 -11.88 5.43
N PRO A 46 -18.14 -11.56 4.52
CA PRO A 46 -18.14 -10.27 3.85
C PRO A 46 -18.50 -9.15 4.83
N ILE A 47 -17.75 -8.04 4.76
CA ILE A 47 -18.11 -6.80 5.47
C ILE A 47 -19.26 -6.13 4.71
N LYS A 48 -20.37 -5.89 5.40
CA LYS A 48 -21.53 -5.23 4.79
C LYS A 48 -21.22 -3.76 4.47
N VAL A 49 -21.37 -3.38 3.21
CA VAL A 49 -21.24 -1.99 2.75
C VAL A 49 -22.28 -1.12 3.45
N SER A 50 -21.84 0.01 3.99
CA SER A 50 -22.68 0.94 4.75
C SER A 50 -22.14 2.37 4.63
N GLN A 51 -22.74 3.30 5.37
CA GLN A 51 -22.18 4.65 5.48
C GLN A 51 -20.79 4.68 6.16
N PHE A 52 -20.47 3.69 7.00
CA PHE A 52 -19.21 3.58 7.74
C PHE A 52 -18.21 2.63 7.08
N ASN A 53 -18.70 1.62 6.37
CA ASN A 53 -17.88 0.62 5.69
C ASN A 53 -18.01 0.80 4.18
N LYS A 54 -17.04 1.48 3.57
CA LYS A 54 -17.01 1.67 2.13
C LYS A 54 -15.65 1.19 1.58
N PRO A 55 -15.65 0.35 0.53
CA PRO A 55 -14.39 0.01 -0.14
C PRO A 55 -13.82 1.25 -0.82
N VAL A 56 -12.50 1.28 -0.95
CA VAL A 56 -11.78 2.25 -1.77
C VAL A 56 -11.66 1.74 -3.20
N CYS A 57 -11.54 2.66 -4.16
CA CYS A 57 -11.27 2.31 -5.54
C CYS A 57 -9.81 1.89 -5.71
N LEU A 58 -9.53 1.11 -6.76
CA LEU A 58 -8.17 0.74 -7.15
C LEU A 58 -7.86 1.35 -8.51
N PRO A 59 -6.67 1.92 -8.72
CA PRO A 59 -6.28 2.45 -10.01
C PRO A 59 -6.09 1.31 -11.02
N THR A 60 -6.43 1.57 -12.28
CA THR A 60 -6.19 0.63 -13.38
C THR A 60 -5.20 1.17 -14.40
N ASP A 61 -4.89 2.47 -14.36
CA ASP A 61 -3.96 3.13 -15.28
C ASP A 61 -2.87 3.90 -14.49
N PRO A 62 -1.57 3.69 -14.79
CA PRO A 62 -0.48 4.53 -14.28
C PRO A 62 -0.67 6.04 -14.52
N SER A 63 -1.42 6.45 -15.55
CA SER A 63 -1.72 7.86 -15.85
C SER A 63 -2.57 8.51 -14.76
N ASP A 64 -3.31 7.72 -13.97
CA ASP A 64 -4.10 8.19 -12.83
C ASP A 64 -3.25 8.92 -11.78
N PHE A 65 -1.94 8.64 -11.72
CA PHE A 65 -0.99 9.31 -10.84
C PHE A 65 -0.76 10.79 -11.17
N ILE A 66 -1.05 11.22 -12.40
CA ILE A 66 -0.74 12.58 -12.88
C ILE A 66 -1.76 13.60 -12.35
N SER A 67 -3.02 13.19 -12.14
CA SER A 67 -4.11 14.07 -11.73
C SER A 67 -4.63 13.84 -10.31
N ALA A 68 -4.17 12.80 -9.62
CA ALA A 68 -4.68 12.46 -8.30
C ALA A 68 -4.05 13.31 -7.18
N GLN A 69 -4.80 14.27 -6.67
CA GLN A 69 -4.48 15.11 -5.51
C GLN A 69 -5.78 15.56 -4.81
N PRO A 70 -5.78 15.75 -3.47
CA PRO A 70 -4.68 15.45 -2.56
C PRO A 70 -4.56 13.94 -2.27
N CYS A 71 -3.35 13.50 -1.90
CA CYS A 71 -3.10 12.17 -1.36
C CYS A 71 -2.83 12.25 0.15
N PHE A 72 -3.22 11.21 0.89
CA PHE A 72 -3.05 11.12 2.33
C PHE A 72 -2.90 9.69 2.82
N VAL A 73 -2.21 9.51 3.94
CA VAL A 73 -2.18 8.25 4.68
C VAL A 73 -2.99 8.42 5.96
N PRO A 74 -4.03 7.62 6.19
CA PRO A 74 -4.76 7.63 7.46
C PRO A 74 -3.80 7.36 8.62
N ARG A 75 -3.94 8.14 9.71
CA ARG A 75 -3.15 7.91 10.92
C ARG A 75 -3.75 6.72 11.69
N ILE A 76 -3.30 5.52 11.33
CA ILE A 76 -3.68 4.28 12.00
C ILE A 76 -2.62 3.91 13.04
N HIS A 77 -3.07 3.60 14.26
CA HIS A 77 -2.21 3.12 15.34
C HIS A 77 -2.69 1.73 15.76
N TYR A 78 -1.78 0.90 16.29
CA TYR A 78 -2.13 -0.43 16.82
C TYR A 78 -3.06 -0.36 18.05
N ASN A 79 -3.15 0.82 18.68
CA ASN A 79 -3.99 1.04 19.85
C ASN A 79 -5.27 1.73 19.42
N ILE A 80 -6.40 1.01 19.49
CA ILE A 80 -7.73 1.46 19.05
C ILE A 80 -8.17 2.79 19.68
N LEU A 81 -7.67 3.10 20.88
CA LEU A 81 -7.97 4.34 21.61
C LEU A 81 -7.20 5.55 21.08
N THR A 82 -6.13 5.34 20.30
CA THR A 82 -5.33 6.40 19.65
C THR A 82 -5.34 6.30 18.12
N SER A 83 -6.10 5.35 17.55
CA SER A 83 -6.16 5.06 16.10
C SER A 83 -6.87 6.11 15.23
N TYR A 84 -7.33 7.22 15.81
CA TYR A 84 -8.03 8.27 15.06
C TYR A 84 -7.35 9.62 15.30
N GLY A 85 -6.50 10.03 14.35
CA GLY A 85 -5.94 11.36 14.28
C GLY A 85 -5.97 11.91 12.86
N SER A 86 -5.55 13.17 12.70
CA SER A 86 -5.45 13.79 11.38
C SER A 86 -4.58 12.96 10.43
N ALA A 87 -5.08 12.72 9.22
CA ALA A 87 -4.33 12.02 8.18
C ALA A 87 -3.07 12.80 7.80
N TYR A 88 -2.02 12.07 7.41
CA TYR A 88 -0.81 12.68 6.88
C TYR A 88 -1.01 13.01 5.41
N ILE A 89 -0.92 14.29 5.05
CA ILE A 89 -1.02 14.71 3.65
C ILE A 89 0.32 14.42 2.95
N MET A 90 0.24 13.75 1.80
CA MET A 90 1.39 13.27 1.05
C MET A 90 1.46 13.90 -0.34
N ILE A 91 2.62 14.42 -0.70
CA ILE A 91 2.94 15.00 -2.01
C ILE A 91 3.75 13.98 -2.81
N LEU A 92 3.11 13.40 -3.82
CA LEU A 92 3.74 12.48 -4.75
C LEU A 92 4.95 13.15 -5.42
N GLN A 93 6.04 12.40 -5.56
CA GLN A 93 7.26 12.86 -6.22
C GLN A 93 7.45 12.17 -7.56
N SER A 94 8.24 12.80 -8.44
CA SER A 94 8.62 12.17 -9.70
C SER A 94 9.43 10.90 -9.46
N PHE A 95 9.30 9.92 -10.36
CA PHE A 95 10.06 8.68 -10.25
C PHE A 95 11.59 8.91 -10.26
N SER A 96 12.06 9.93 -11.00
CA SER A 96 13.48 10.33 -11.00
C SER A 96 13.94 10.84 -9.63
N TYR A 97 13.09 11.60 -8.92
CA TYR A 97 13.36 11.98 -7.53
C TYR A 97 13.51 10.72 -6.67
N CYS A 98 12.54 9.81 -6.72
CA CYS A 98 12.51 8.62 -5.88
C CYS A 98 13.75 7.72 -6.10
N ARG A 99 14.15 7.52 -7.36
CA ARG A 99 15.32 6.70 -7.72
C ARG A 99 16.64 7.25 -7.17
N ARG A 100 16.77 8.57 -6.99
CA ARG A 100 17.95 9.17 -6.33
C ARG A 100 18.07 8.73 -4.87
N HIS A 101 16.94 8.50 -4.20
CA HIS A 101 16.91 8.10 -2.80
C HIS A 101 16.93 6.57 -2.60
N ASN A 102 16.42 5.80 -3.57
CA ASN A 102 16.53 4.33 -3.62
C ASN A 102 16.73 3.81 -5.05
N LYS A 103 17.93 3.27 -5.31
CA LYS A 103 18.33 2.73 -6.62
C LYS A 103 17.60 1.44 -7.01
N ARG A 104 16.97 0.74 -6.06
CA ARG A 104 16.22 -0.51 -6.29
C ARG A 104 14.78 -0.29 -6.74
N MET A 105 14.37 0.95 -6.99
CA MET A 105 13.02 1.25 -7.44
C MET A 105 12.81 0.93 -8.91
N HIS A 106 11.75 0.17 -9.18
CA HIS A 106 11.28 -0.14 -10.52
C HIS A 106 10.10 0.75 -10.92
N PRO A 107 10.11 1.30 -12.16
CA PRO A 107 9.00 2.10 -12.66
C PRO A 107 7.74 1.26 -12.73
N GLY A 108 6.60 1.84 -12.34
CA GLY A 108 5.32 1.14 -12.30
C GLY A 108 5.16 0.09 -11.18
N ARG A 109 6.17 -0.12 -10.35
CA ARG A 109 6.04 -0.98 -9.15
C ARG A 109 6.21 -0.19 -7.87
N HIS A 110 6.97 0.90 -7.93
CA HIS A 110 7.26 1.72 -6.78
C HIS A 110 7.19 3.20 -7.14
N PHE A 111 6.79 4.00 -6.16
CA PHE A 111 6.86 5.45 -6.20
C PHE A 111 7.11 5.97 -4.78
N CYS A 112 7.27 7.28 -4.64
CA CYS A 112 7.53 7.89 -3.34
C CYS A 112 6.78 9.21 -3.18
N ALA A 113 6.64 9.63 -1.93
CA ALA A 113 6.00 10.89 -1.56
C ALA A 113 6.72 11.54 -0.38
N LYS A 114 6.47 12.84 -0.20
CA LYS A 114 6.90 13.63 0.95
C LYS A 114 5.68 14.11 1.73
N PHE A 115 5.86 14.41 3.00
CA PHE A 115 4.80 15.01 3.80
C PHE A 115 4.59 16.48 3.40
N LEU A 116 3.33 16.91 3.33
CA LEU A 116 2.98 18.32 3.26
C LEU A 116 2.93 18.85 4.71
N MET A 117 3.83 19.78 5.03
CA MET A 117 4.01 20.46 6.34
C MET A 117 5.04 19.84 7.31
N PRO A 118 5.74 20.68 8.11
CA PRO A 118 7.00 20.30 8.72
C PRO A 118 6.78 19.42 9.94
N PHE A 119 7.57 18.35 10.03
CA PHE A 119 7.79 17.67 11.29
C PHE A 119 8.37 18.67 12.28
N THR A 120 7.57 19.15 13.24
CA THR A 120 8.12 19.82 14.41
C THR A 120 9.06 18.84 15.07
N HIS A 121 10.36 19.15 15.05
CA HIS A 121 11.52 18.35 15.48
C HIS A 121 11.50 17.98 16.97
N ALA A 122 10.44 17.35 17.46
CA ALA A 122 10.26 17.15 18.89
C ALA A 122 10.84 15.83 19.40
N ASN A 123 11.04 14.78 18.58
CA ASN A 123 11.81 13.59 18.96
C ASN A 123 12.06 12.65 17.76
N ASN A 124 13.31 12.20 17.58
CA ASN A 124 13.74 11.31 16.50
C ASN A 124 13.08 9.92 16.51
N ASP A 125 12.50 9.50 17.64
CA ASP A 125 11.78 8.23 17.78
C ASP A 125 10.36 8.28 17.19
N MET A 126 9.74 9.46 17.10
CA MET A 126 8.33 9.56 16.75
C MET A 126 8.06 9.30 15.26
N THR A 127 9.07 9.50 14.40
CA THR A 127 8.95 9.47 12.92
C THR A 127 8.98 8.08 12.31
N ALA A 128 9.64 7.10 12.93
CA ALA A 128 9.62 5.71 12.46
C ALA A 128 8.26 5.03 12.72
N ASP A 129 7.58 5.41 13.81
CA ASP A 129 6.28 4.86 14.21
C ASP A 129 5.08 5.63 13.62
N MET A 130 5.30 6.59 12.71
CA MET A 130 4.19 7.40 12.16
C MET A 130 3.30 6.63 11.21
N LEU A 131 3.88 5.70 10.46
CA LEU A 131 3.21 4.93 9.43
C LEU A 131 3.37 3.44 9.74
N LEU A 132 2.25 2.72 9.79
CA LEU A 132 2.25 1.28 9.94
C LEU A 132 2.53 0.64 8.58
N GLU A 133 3.49 -0.29 8.49
CA GLU A 133 3.72 -1.09 7.26
C GLU A 133 2.42 -1.66 6.72
N GLY A 134 2.21 -1.56 5.40
CA GLY A 134 0.94 -1.91 4.78
C GLY A 134 -0.12 -0.80 4.77
N ALA A 135 0.12 0.35 5.41
CA ALA A 135 -0.82 1.47 5.43
C ALA A 135 -1.16 1.95 4.00
N PRO A 136 -2.44 2.26 3.71
CA PRO A 136 -2.86 2.67 2.38
C PRO A 136 -2.48 4.14 2.14
N LEU A 137 -1.91 4.42 0.96
CA LEU A 137 -1.91 5.76 0.41
C LEU A 137 -3.20 5.98 -0.37
N LEU A 138 -4.05 6.86 0.16
CA LEU A 138 -5.34 7.20 -0.42
C LEU A 138 -5.23 8.53 -1.18
N CYS A 139 -5.70 8.55 -2.42
CA CYS A 139 -5.72 9.75 -3.25
C CYS A 139 -7.14 10.03 -3.73
N ILE A 140 -7.50 11.30 -3.83
CA ILE A 140 -8.80 11.73 -4.34
C ILE A 140 -8.68 11.96 -5.84
N LYS A 141 -9.60 11.36 -6.61
CA LYS A 141 -9.76 11.55 -8.05
C LYS A 141 -11.25 11.48 -8.39
N ASP A 142 -11.76 12.46 -9.13
CA ASP A 142 -13.17 12.49 -9.58
C ASP A 142 -14.19 12.29 -8.43
N SER A 143 -13.92 12.88 -7.26
CA SER A 143 -14.71 12.73 -6.02
C SER A 143 -14.76 11.31 -5.42
N LEU A 144 -13.95 10.38 -5.92
CA LEU A 144 -13.75 9.05 -5.38
C LEU A 144 -12.39 8.95 -4.66
N ILE A 145 -12.30 8.02 -3.71
CA ILE A 145 -11.07 7.74 -2.98
C ILE A 145 -10.46 6.46 -3.55
N TYR A 146 -9.23 6.57 -4.05
CA TYR A 146 -8.47 5.45 -4.58
C TYR A 146 -7.30 5.10 -3.68
N GLN A 147 -6.99 3.82 -3.54
CA GLN A 147 -5.75 3.36 -2.92
C GLN A 147 -4.67 3.21 -3.99
N PHE A 148 -3.74 4.14 -4.05
CA PHE A 148 -2.67 4.17 -5.05
C PHE A 148 -1.41 3.43 -4.61
N GLY A 149 -1.20 3.36 -3.29
CA GLY A 149 0.01 2.82 -2.71
C GLY A 149 -0.26 1.99 -1.49
N ILE A 150 0.65 1.06 -1.23
CA ILE A 150 0.79 0.35 0.04
C ILE A 150 2.13 0.82 0.62
N PHE A 151 2.12 1.37 1.82
CA PHE A 151 3.33 1.83 2.49
C PHE A 151 4.28 0.64 2.69
N ASP A 152 5.49 0.81 2.18
CA ASP A 152 6.52 -0.22 2.17
C ASP A 152 7.64 0.16 3.13
N TRP A 153 8.30 1.30 2.89
CA TRP A 153 9.42 1.73 3.73
C TRP A 153 9.61 3.25 3.72
N ILE A 154 10.26 3.78 4.75
CA ILE A 154 10.56 5.21 4.90
C ILE A 154 12.07 5.44 5.00
N LYS A 155 12.58 6.44 4.28
CA LYS A 155 13.95 6.91 4.42
C LYS A 155 13.97 8.17 5.28
N ILE A 156 14.66 8.08 6.40
CA ILE A 156 14.77 9.12 7.42
C ILE A 156 16.18 9.67 7.60
N SER A 157 17.13 9.29 6.74
CA SER A 157 18.52 9.70 6.87
C SER A 157 18.65 11.23 6.80
N ASN A 158 18.97 11.85 7.94
CA ASN A 158 19.13 13.29 8.15
C ASN A 158 17.82 14.11 8.11
N TYR A 159 17.10 14.15 9.24
CA TYR A 159 15.89 14.97 9.42
C TYR A 159 16.09 16.48 9.27
N HIS A 160 17.34 16.96 9.29
CA HIS A 160 17.64 18.38 9.05
C HIS A 160 17.73 18.73 7.56
N ASP A 161 17.78 17.72 6.68
CA ASP A 161 17.70 17.93 5.23
C ASP A 161 16.23 17.96 4.81
N MET A 162 15.81 19.08 4.21
CA MET A 162 14.47 19.32 3.69
C MET A 162 14.02 18.27 2.64
N ASN A 163 14.93 17.44 2.13
CA ASN A 163 14.61 16.31 1.26
C ASN A 163 14.06 15.08 2.01
N TYR A 164 14.10 15.07 3.35
CA TYR A 164 13.66 13.96 4.20
C TYR A 164 12.54 14.37 5.16
N PRO A 165 11.72 13.42 5.64
CA PRO A 165 11.68 12.01 5.23
C PRO A 165 11.06 11.80 3.84
N VAL A 166 11.49 10.72 3.17
CA VAL A 166 10.90 10.25 1.90
C VAL A 166 10.22 8.91 2.17
N VAL A 167 8.93 8.82 1.85
CA VAL A 167 8.11 7.62 2.05
C VAL A 167 7.96 6.90 0.73
N PHE A 168 8.14 5.58 0.72
CA PHE A 168 8.08 4.75 -0.47
C PHE A 168 6.90 3.80 -0.40
N PHE A 169 6.28 3.60 -1.56
CA PHE A 169 5.06 2.83 -1.69
C PHE A 169 5.20 1.80 -2.80
N SER A 170 4.63 0.62 -2.55
CA SER A 170 4.30 -0.37 -3.57
C SER A 170 3.07 0.12 -4.35
N ALA A 171 3.15 0.16 -5.68
CA ALA A 171 2.09 0.63 -6.55
C ALA A 171 0.97 -0.41 -6.70
N THR A 172 -0.29 0.03 -6.53
CA THR A 172 -1.44 -0.89 -6.55
C THR A 172 -1.97 -1.20 -7.94
N PHE A 173 -1.70 -0.37 -8.95
CA PHE A 173 -2.32 -0.53 -10.27
C PHE A 173 -1.98 -1.87 -10.95
N ASN A 174 -0.75 -2.38 -10.78
CA ASN A 174 -0.36 -3.71 -11.27
C ASN A 174 -0.84 -4.86 -10.36
N ILE A 175 -1.39 -4.55 -9.18
CA ILE A 175 -2.04 -5.52 -8.28
C ILE A 175 -3.53 -5.63 -8.63
N THR A 176 -4.16 -4.56 -9.15
CA THR A 176 -5.60 -4.51 -9.46
C THR A 176 -6.09 -5.68 -10.33
N PRO A 177 -5.40 -6.10 -11.42
CA PRO A 177 -5.82 -7.27 -12.20
C PRO A 177 -5.79 -8.57 -11.39
N ILE A 178 -4.80 -8.73 -10.50
CA ILE A 178 -4.66 -9.89 -9.61
C ILE A 178 -5.84 -9.97 -8.65
N ILE A 179 -6.25 -8.82 -8.08
CA ILE A 179 -7.41 -8.75 -7.18
C ILE A 179 -8.68 -9.22 -7.91
N GLY A 180 -8.87 -8.80 -9.16
CA GLY A 180 -9.97 -9.26 -10.00
C GLY A 180 -10.01 -10.78 -10.14
N GLU A 181 -8.88 -11.43 -10.41
CA GLU A 181 -8.83 -12.90 -10.49
C GLU A 181 -9.00 -13.60 -9.15
N VAL A 182 -8.40 -13.08 -8.09
CA VAL A 182 -8.54 -13.62 -6.73
C VAL A 182 -9.99 -13.63 -6.29
N THR A 183 -10.77 -12.62 -6.67
CA THR A 183 -12.21 -12.54 -6.34
C THR A 183 -13.08 -13.55 -7.08
N LYS A 184 -12.60 -14.19 -8.15
CA LYS A 184 -13.33 -15.24 -8.90
C LYS A 184 -13.26 -16.63 -8.24
N GLU A 185 -12.68 -16.72 -7.03
CA GLU A 185 -12.67 -17.89 -6.13
C GLU A 185 -11.86 -19.14 -6.54
N ASN A 186 -11.00 -19.08 -7.54
CA ASN A 186 -10.21 -20.26 -7.98
C ASN A 186 -8.87 -20.47 -7.25
N PHE A 187 -8.54 -19.69 -6.22
CA PHE A 187 -7.27 -19.82 -5.52
C PHE A 187 -7.43 -20.71 -4.28
N THR A 188 -6.91 -21.94 -4.33
CA THR A 188 -6.75 -22.81 -3.16
C THR A 188 -5.39 -22.64 -2.46
N ILE A 189 -4.39 -22.13 -3.17
CA ILE A 189 -3.00 -21.97 -2.70
C ILE A 189 -2.78 -20.56 -2.10
N PRO A 190 -2.06 -20.40 -0.97
CA PRO A 190 -1.83 -19.10 -0.31
C PRO A 190 -0.81 -18.19 -1.02
N HIS A 191 -0.28 -18.64 -2.16
CA HIS A 191 0.65 -17.89 -2.98
C HIS A 191 0.18 -17.94 -4.42
N PHE A 192 0.29 -16.83 -5.16
CA PHE A 192 0.10 -16.86 -6.61
C PHE A 192 1.44 -17.12 -7.30
N ASP A 193 1.42 -18.01 -8.29
CA ASP A 193 2.55 -18.29 -9.18
C ASP A 193 2.35 -17.51 -10.49
N ILE A 194 3.42 -17.18 -11.22
CA ILE A 194 3.27 -16.51 -12.51
C ILE A 194 2.39 -17.31 -13.49
N LYS A 195 2.39 -18.64 -13.39
CA LYS A 195 1.52 -19.48 -14.24
C LYS A 195 0.04 -19.13 -14.09
N ASP A 196 -0.37 -18.60 -12.94
CA ASP A 196 -1.73 -18.13 -12.68
C ASP A 196 -2.01 -16.75 -13.30
N MET A 197 -0.98 -16.07 -13.82
CA MET A 197 -1.01 -14.67 -14.27
C MET A 197 -0.66 -14.46 -15.75
N ILE A 198 -0.15 -15.48 -16.45
CA ILE A 198 0.34 -15.37 -17.85
C ILE A 198 -0.76 -14.85 -18.81
N GLY A 199 -2.04 -15.17 -18.59
CA GLY A 199 -3.14 -14.71 -19.44
C GLY A 199 -3.70 -13.31 -19.15
N LEU A 200 -3.25 -12.62 -18.09
CA LEU A 200 -3.79 -11.32 -17.68
C LEU A 200 -3.10 -10.13 -18.36
N TYR A 201 -1.83 -10.31 -18.73
CA TYR A 201 -1.00 -9.26 -19.32
C TYR A 201 -0.99 -9.27 -20.85
N ASP A 202 -1.50 -10.35 -21.49
CA ASP A 202 -1.66 -10.44 -22.95
C ASP A 202 -2.84 -9.60 -23.50
N ILE A 203 -3.66 -9.02 -22.63
CA ILE A 203 -4.82 -8.19 -23.01
C ILE A 203 -4.44 -6.69 -23.12
N TYR A 204 -3.23 -6.31 -22.70
CA TYR A 204 -2.78 -4.91 -22.65
C TYR A 204 -1.48 -4.63 -23.43
N ILE A 205 -1.17 -5.42 -24.47
CA ILE A 205 -0.15 -5.09 -25.47
C ILE A 205 -0.81 -4.49 -26.71
#